data_AF-A0A2E8D5E2-F1
#
_entry.id   AF-A0A2E8D5E2-F1
#
_cell.length_a   1.000
_cell.length_b   1.000
_cell.length_c   1.000
_cell.angle_alpha   90.00
_cell.angle_beta   90.00
_cell.angle_gamma   90.00
#
_symmetry.space_group_name_H-M   'P 1'
#
loop_
_entity.id
_entity.type
_entity.pdbx_description
1 polymer ?
#
loop_
_entity_poly.entity_id
_entity_poly.type
_entity_poly.pdbx_seq_one_letter_code
_entity_poly.pdbx_strand_id
1 'polypeptide(L)'
;MRSQAWGSVCLLILGASVFWLASPSVHADDAGPTCIVDPSEARIQAALDKRLAWEFLDTPLSEASELMADALGIEILLDTKGLNDFGVDSGTPVTWDMSGISTRSFLRLMLNELELTYILRDSALWITTPEECESQLITCVYPIGDILHEISENCIPPLVRLCPKRKTS
;
A
#
# COMPACT_ATOMS: atom_id res chain seq x y z
N MET A 1 -61.54 17.00 -24.86
CA MET A 1 -60.47 17.98 -24.59
C MET A 1 -60.23 18.03 -23.10
N ARG A 2 -59.02 17.65 -22.66
CA ARG A 2 -58.37 17.95 -21.36
C ARG A 2 -59.06 17.42 -20.09
N SER A 3 -58.42 16.85 -19.07
CA SER A 3 -57.05 16.43 -18.76
C SER A 3 -57.02 16.17 -17.24
N GLN A 4 -56.26 15.18 -16.78
CA GLN A 4 -55.85 14.90 -15.38
C GLN A 4 -57.00 14.47 -14.43
N ALA A 5 -57.17 13.24 -13.93
CA ALA A 5 -56.23 12.22 -13.45
C ALA A 5 -55.19 12.81 -12.47
N TRP A 6 -55.49 12.77 -11.17
CA TRP A 6 -54.75 12.02 -10.14
C TRP A 6 -55.50 12.13 -8.82
N GLY A 7 -56.05 11.00 -8.39
CA GLY A 7 -56.75 10.86 -7.12
C GLY A 7 -55.80 10.42 -6.00
N SER A 8 -56.18 10.80 -4.80
CA SER A 8 -55.87 10.17 -3.51
C SER A 8 -54.42 10.08 -3.08
N VAL A 9 -54.04 11.13 -2.35
CA VAL A 9 -53.29 11.07 -1.09
C VAL A 9 -53.61 9.77 -0.33
N CYS A 10 -52.60 8.90 -0.21
CA CYS A 10 -52.63 7.74 0.68
C CYS A 10 -51.37 7.79 1.52
N LEU A 11 -51.54 8.18 2.78
CA LEU A 11 -50.53 8.22 3.83
C LEU A 11 -50.71 6.97 4.71
N LEU A 12 -49.59 6.47 5.26
CA LEU A 12 -49.43 5.40 6.26
C LEU A 12 -49.34 4.00 5.62
N ILE A 13 -48.29 3.19 5.77
CA ILE A 13 -47.66 2.70 7.01
C ILE A 13 -46.23 2.20 6.71
N LEU A 14 -45.27 2.72 7.48
CA LEU A 14 -44.05 2.12 8.05
C LEU A 14 -43.35 0.96 7.31
N GLY A 15 -42.11 1.20 6.88
CA GLY A 15 -41.17 0.15 6.52
C GLY A 15 -39.89 0.62 5.81
N ALA A 16 -39.27 1.70 6.28
CA ALA A 16 -37.93 2.06 5.83
C ALA A 16 -36.95 0.96 6.26
N SER A 17 -36.42 0.20 5.31
CA SER A 17 -35.10 -0.44 5.46
C SER A 17 -34.53 -0.84 4.10
N VAL A 18 -34.06 0.16 3.35
CA VAL A 18 -32.84 -0.04 2.55
C VAL A 18 -31.78 0.76 3.28
N PHE A 19 -31.05 0.11 4.18
CA PHE A 19 -29.81 0.68 4.66
C PHE A 19 -28.87 -0.46 5.06
N TRP A 20 -28.27 -1.05 4.03
CA TRP A 20 -26.81 -1.14 3.95
C TRP A 20 -26.12 -1.39 5.31
N LEU A 21 -26.10 -2.65 5.77
CA LEU A 21 -25.10 -3.10 6.72
C LEU A 21 -23.93 -3.70 5.94
N ALA A 22 -23.19 -2.81 5.26
CA ALA A 22 -21.78 -3.05 5.03
C ALA A 22 -21.03 -2.54 6.27
N SER A 23 -20.35 -3.49 6.91
CA SER A 23 -19.33 -3.43 7.96
C SER A 23 -18.91 -2.06 8.53
N PRO A 24 -18.74 -2.00 9.86
CA PRO A 24 -17.41 -1.64 10.32
C PRO A 24 -17.01 -2.43 11.57
N SER A 25 -16.10 -3.38 11.40
CA SER A 25 -15.13 -3.65 12.46
C SER A 25 -13.79 -3.98 11.80
N VAL A 26 -13.18 -2.94 11.25
CA VAL A 26 -11.71 -2.88 11.27
C VAL A 26 -11.42 -2.33 12.65
N HIS A 27 -10.99 -3.22 13.56
CA HIS A 27 -10.42 -2.81 14.83
C HIS A 27 -9.32 -1.79 14.54
N ALA A 28 -9.57 -0.54 14.94
CA ALA A 28 -8.63 0.57 14.79
C ALA A 28 -7.47 0.52 15.81
N ASP A 29 -7.28 -0.63 16.48
CA ASP A 29 -6.16 -0.88 17.41
C ASP A 29 -4.99 -1.62 16.73
N ASP A 30 -5.11 -2.00 15.46
CA ASP A 30 -4.02 -2.56 14.66
C ASP A 30 -3.17 -1.43 14.04
N ALA A 31 -2.64 -0.57 14.92
CA ALA A 31 -1.51 0.28 14.54
C ALA A 31 -0.28 -0.64 14.47
N GLY A 32 -0.17 -1.37 13.36
CA GLY A 32 1.09 -1.94 12.91
C GLY A 32 2.20 -0.89 12.94
N PRO A 33 3.48 -1.31 12.89
CA PRO A 33 4.63 -0.46 13.19
C PRO A 33 4.46 0.87 12.48
N THR A 34 4.25 1.93 13.27
CA THR A 34 4.19 3.28 12.74
C THR A 34 5.62 3.62 12.38
N CYS A 35 6.09 3.09 11.24
CA CYS A 35 7.03 3.85 10.45
C CYS A 35 6.45 5.27 10.39
N ILE A 36 7.29 6.27 10.60
CA ILE A 36 6.91 7.65 10.41
C ILE A 36 6.73 7.75 8.89
N VAL A 37 5.59 7.27 8.37
CA VAL A 37 5.31 7.22 6.95
C VAL A 37 5.26 8.67 6.54
N ASP A 38 6.17 9.07 5.65
CA ASP A 38 6.14 10.42 5.13
C ASP A 38 4.75 10.67 4.54
N PRO A 39 4.11 11.83 4.80
CA PRO A 39 2.79 12.12 4.25
C PRO A 39 2.75 11.98 2.71
N SER A 40 3.89 12.12 2.03
CA SER A 40 4.03 11.90 0.59
C SER A 40 3.95 10.42 0.22
N GLU A 41 4.59 9.54 0.99
CA GLU A 41 4.50 8.08 0.79
C GLU A 41 3.07 7.57 0.97
N ALA A 42 2.34 8.09 1.96
CA ALA A 42 0.94 7.74 2.17
C ALA A 42 0.05 8.05 0.95
N ARG A 43 0.35 9.15 0.23
CA ARG A 43 -0.37 9.51 -1.01
C ARG A 43 -0.08 8.52 -2.13
N ILE A 44 1.16 8.08 -2.27
CA ILE A 44 1.56 7.09 -3.29
C ILE A 44 0.93 5.74 -2.98
N GLN A 45 0.93 5.33 -1.72
CA GLN A 45 0.25 4.10 -1.28
C GLN A 45 -1.24 4.13 -1.63
N ALA A 46 -1.93 5.25 -1.36
CA ALA A 46 -3.33 5.43 -1.73
C ALA A 46 -3.55 5.42 -3.25
N ALA A 47 -2.61 5.95 -4.04
CA ALA A 47 -2.67 5.87 -5.50
C ALA A 47 -2.54 4.42 -5.99
N LEU A 48 -1.62 3.64 -5.42
CA LEU A 48 -1.42 2.23 -5.75
C LEU A 48 -2.62 1.34 -5.40
N ASP A 49 -3.43 1.73 -4.42
CA ASP A 49 -4.66 1.03 -4.04
C ASP A 49 -5.84 1.26 -5.01
N LYS A 50 -5.74 2.26 -5.90
CA LYS A 50 -6.75 2.50 -6.93
C LYS A 50 -6.81 1.30 -7.87
N ARG A 51 -8.05 0.89 -8.18
CA ARG A 51 -8.33 -0.14 -9.17
C ARG A 51 -8.51 0.51 -10.54
N LEU A 52 -7.69 0.08 -11.49
CA LEU A 52 -7.68 0.59 -12.86
C LEU A 52 -7.69 -0.59 -13.83
N ALA A 53 -8.01 -0.30 -15.08
CA ALA A 53 -7.85 -1.25 -16.18
C ALA A 53 -6.53 -0.94 -16.88
N TRP A 54 -5.70 -1.96 -17.05
CA TRP A 54 -4.40 -1.84 -17.68
C TRP A 54 -4.35 -2.79 -18.88
N GLU A 55 -4.03 -2.22 -20.04
CA GLU A 55 -3.91 -2.95 -21.30
C GLU A 55 -2.54 -2.59 -21.90
N PHE A 56 -1.60 -3.53 -21.82
CA PHE A 56 -0.26 -3.43 -22.40
C PHE A 56 -0.08 -4.55 -23.41
N LEU A 57 0.30 -4.20 -24.63
CA LEU A 57 0.53 -5.13 -25.74
C LEU A 57 1.92 -4.88 -26.28
N ASP A 58 2.87 -5.77 -25.95
CA ASP A 58 4.27 -5.67 -26.37
C ASP A 58 4.90 -4.30 -26.06
N THR A 59 4.50 -3.70 -24.93
CA THR A 59 4.88 -2.33 -24.55
C THR A 59 6.19 -2.37 -23.75
N PRO A 60 7.20 -1.54 -24.06
CA PRO A 60 8.45 -1.54 -23.31
C PRO A 60 8.20 -1.08 -21.86
N LEU A 61 8.97 -1.65 -20.93
CA LEU A 61 8.82 -1.35 -19.49
C LEU A 61 8.95 0.16 -19.18
N SER A 62 9.81 0.88 -19.91
CA SER A 62 9.93 2.34 -19.81
C SER A 62 8.59 3.05 -20.09
N GLU A 63 7.98 2.78 -21.23
CA GLU A 63 6.71 3.37 -21.64
C GLU A 63 5.56 2.94 -20.71
N ALA A 64 5.52 1.67 -20.32
CA ALA A 64 4.52 1.17 -19.37
C ALA A 64 4.59 1.93 -18.02
N SER A 65 5.80 2.22 -17.54
CA SER A 65 6.00 2.99 -16.30
C SER A 65 5.54 4.45 -16.42
N GLU A 66 5.79 5.09 -17.57
CA GLU A 66 5.36 6.47 -17.83
C GLU A 66 3.83 6.57 -17.92
N LEU A 67 3.19 5.64 -18.62
CA LEU A 67 1.72 5.55 -18.69
C LEU A 67 1.10 5.35 -17.31
N MET A 68 1.72 4.53 -16.47
CA MET A 68 1.29 4.34 -15.08
C MET A 68 1.48 5.60 -14.22
N ALA A 69 2.60 6.30 -14.40
CA ALA A 69 2.87 7.57 -13.70
C ALA A 69 1.80 8.62 -14.02
N ASP A 70 1.45 8.77 -15.30
CA ASP A 70 0.44 9.71 -15.78
C ASP A 70 -0.97 9.37 -15.27
N ALA A 71 -1.36 8.10 -15.33
CA ALA A 71 -2.70 7.67 -14.90
C ALA A 71 -2.91 7.74 -13.38
N LEU A 72 -1.85 7.51 -12.59
CA LEU A 72 -1.91 7.57 -11.12
C LEU A 72 -1.64 8.98 -10.57
N GLY A 73 -0.89 9.79 -11.31
CA GLY A 73 -0.41 11.11 -10.91
C GLY A 73 0.74 11.03 -9.88
N ILE A 74 1.63 10.05 -10.01
CA ILE A 74 2.78 9.84 -9.13
C ILE A 74 4.06 9.70 -9.96
N GLU A 75 5.21 10.04 -9.38
CA GLU A 75 6.50 9.85 -10.05
C GLU A 75 6.94 8.39 -9.94
N ILE A 76 7.15 7.74 -11.08
CA ILE A 76 7.68 6.37 -11.19
C ILE A 76 9.03 6.45 -11.90
N LEU A 77 10.06 5.86 -11.30
CA LEU A 77 11.44 5.86 -11.79
C LEU A 77 11.98 4.44 -11.92
N LEU A 78 12.74 4.19 -12.99
CA LEU A 78 13.48 2.94 -13.16
C LEU A 78 14.93 3.11 -12.73
N ASP A 79 15.42 2.18 -11.92
CA ASP A 79 16.85 2.09 -11.64
C ASP A 79 17.60 1.39 -12.78
N THR A 80 17.94 2.16 -13.81
CA THR A 80 18.68 1.66 -14.99
C THR A 80 19.96 0.90 -14.67
N LYS A 81 20.62 1.18 -13.53
CA LYS A 81 21.86 0.48 -13.14
C LYS A 81 21.53 -0.91 -12.61
N GLY A 82 20.63 -0.99 -11.63
CA GLY A 82 20.19 -2.27 -11.08
C GLY A 82 19.55 -3.17 -12.13
N LEU A 83 18.74 -2.62 -13.04
CA LEU A 83 18.10 -3.38 -14.11
C LEU A 83 19.11 -3.98 -15.09
N ASN A 84 20.11 -3.19 -15.53
CA ASN A 84 21.11 -3.66 -16.47
C ASN A 84 22.03 -4.75 -15.88
N ASP A 85 22.34 -4.67 -14.58
CA ASP A 85 23.13 -5.70 -13.89
C ASP A 85 22.36 -7.03 -13.74
N PHE A 86 21.04 -6.97 -13.66
CA PHE A 86 20.15 -8.14 -13.66
C PHE A 86 19.83 -8.67 -15.07
N GLY A 87 20.35 -8.03 -16.13
CA GLY A 87 20.11 -8.42 -17.52
C GLY A 87 18.73 -8.05 -18.06
N VAL A 88 17.98 -7.20 -17.35
CA VAL A 88 16.68 -6.69 -17.80
C VAL A 88 16.91 -5.30 -18.39
N ASP A 89 16.64 -5.14 -19.67
CA ASP A 89 16.69 -3.81 -20.29
C ASP A 89 15.38 -3.05 -20.05
N SER A 90 15.47 -1.72 -20.02
CA SER A 90 14.31 -0.82 -19.99
C SER A 90 13.37 -1.00 -21.20
N GLY A 91 13.90 -1.54 -22.30
CA GLY A 91 13.14 -1.89 -23.51
C GLY A 91 12.48 -3.27 -23.48
N THR A 92 12.58 -4.03 -22.38
CA THR A 92 11.92 -5.34 -22.28
C THR A 92 10.40 -5.17 -22.47
N PRO A 93 9.80 -5.82 -23.49
CA PRO A 93 8.37 -5.69 -23.72
C PRO A 93 7.60 -6.51 -22.68
N VAL A 94 6.52 -5.91 -22.17
CA VAL A 94 5.57 -6.56 -21.25
C VAL A 94 4.20 -6.64 -21.94
N THR A 95 3.53 -7.79 -21.80
CA THR A 95 2.19 -8.02 -22.35
C THR A 95 1.26 -8.44 -21.23
N TRP A 96 0.30 -7.58 -20.90
CA TRP A 96 -0.66 -7.80 -19.84
C TRP A 96 -2.01 -7.15 -20.19
N ASP A 97 -3.09 -7.91 -20.01
CA ASP A 97 -4.47 -7.42 -20.18
C ASP A 97 -5.27 -7.83 -18.95
N MET A 98 -5.53 -6.87 -18.07
CA MET A 98 -6.33 -7.09 -16.86
C MET A 98 -7.17 -5.86 -16.50
N SER A 99 -8.44 -6.10 -16.19
CA SER A 99 -9.37 -5.08 -15.71
C SER A 99 -9.78 -5.30 -14.25
N GLY A 100 -9.92 -4.20 -13.50
CA GLY A 100 -10.53 -4.22 -12.16
C GLY A 100 -9.62 -4.68 -11.02
N ILE A 101 -8.29 -4.75 -11.24
CA ILE A 101 -7.31 -5.07 -10.20
C ILE A 101 -6.70 -3.80 -9.61
N SER A 102 -6.21 -3.87 -8.36
CA SER A 102 -5.46 -2.75 -7.79
C SER A 102 -4.12 -2.62 -8.49
N THR A 103 -3.67 -1.38 -8.68
CA THR A 103 -2.40 -1.12 -9.36
C THR A 103 -1.22 -1.72 -8.59
N ARG A 104 -1.31 -1.78 -7.25
CA ARG A 104 -0.37 -2.52 -6.40
C ARG A 104 -0.25 -3.99 -6.80
N SER A 105 -1.38 -4.68 -6.96
CA SER A 105 -1.38 -6.09 -7.33
C SER A 105 -0.92 -6.28 -8.77
N PHE A 106 -1.33 -5.39 -9.67
CA PHE A 106 -0.87 -5.38 -11.06
C PHE A 106 0.66 -5.29 -11.14
N LEU A 107 1.24 -4.26 -10.51
CA LEU A 107 2.68 -4.02 -10.53
C LEU A 107 3.45 -5.20 -9.95
N ARG A 108 2.95 -5.79 -8.85
CA ARG A 108 3.56 -6.98 -8.24
C ARG A 108 3.54 -8.18 -9.18
N LEU A 109 2.45 -8.42 -9.91
CA LEU A 109 2.35 -9.55 -10.84
C LEU A 109 3.27 -9.33 -12.05
N MET A 110 3.22 -8.15 -12.65
CA MET A 110 4.03 -7.78 -13.82
C MET A 110 5.53 -7.83 -13.52
N LEU A 111 5.97 -7.24 -12.41
CA LEU A 111 7.39 -7.20 -12.04
C LEU A 111 7.91 -8.57 -11.61
N ASN A 112 7.08 -9.42 -10.99
CA ASN A 112 7.49 -10.75 -10.56
C ASN A 112 7.81 -11.69 -11.74
N GLU A 113 7.20 -11.51 -12.91
CA GLU A 113 7.60 -12.25 -14.12
C GLU A 113 9.01 -11.89 -14.61
N LEU A 114 9.44 -10.64 -14.37
CA LEU A 114 10.77 -10.15 -14.69
C LEU A 114 11.75 -10.29 -13.52
N GLU A 115 11.34 -10.94 -12.42
CA GLU A 115 12.09 -11.07 -11.17
C GLU A 115 12.51 -9.70 -10.57
N LEU A 116 11.72 -8.66 -10.83
CA LEU A 116 11.91 -7.31 -10.29
C LEU A 116 10.95 -7.03 -9.13
N THR A 117 11.27 -5.98 -8.38
CA THR A 117 10.43 -5.47 -7.29
C THR A 117 10.32 -3.96 -7.36
N TYR A 118 9.56 -3.38 -6.45
CA TYR A 118 9.42 -1.92 -6.33
C TYR A 118 9.59 -1.48 -4.87
N ILE A 119 10.12 -0.28 -4.70
CA ILE A 119 10.27 0.38 -3.41
C ILE A 119 9.71 1.80 -3.47
N LEU A 120 9.20 2.29 -2.34
CA LEU A 120 8.83 3.69 -2.18
C LEU A 120 10.00 4.41 -1.51
N ARG A 121 10.52 5.44 -2.16
CA ARG A 121 11.67 6.19 -1.66
C ARG A 121 11.65 7.62 -2.19
N ASP A 122 11.97 8.59 -1.33
CA ASP A 122 12.10 10.01 -1.70
C ASP A 122 10.84 10.56 -2.39
N SER A 123 9.65 10.11 -1.95
CA SER A 123 8.35 10.48 -2.55
C SER A 123 8.13 10.02 -4.01
N ALA A 124 8.93 9.05 -4.48
CA ALA A 124 8.77 8.42 -5.78
C ALA A 124 8.68 6.90 -5.64
N LEU A 125 8.07 6.25 -6.64
CA LEU A 125 8.05 4.80 -6.78
C LEU A 125 9.24 4.38 -7.63
N TRP A 126 10.13 3.59 -7.06
CA TRP A 126 11.30 3.06 -7.76
C TRP A 126 11.06 1.60 -8.14
N ILE A 127 11.24 1.29 -9.42
CA ILE A 127 11.29 -0.10 -9.91
C ILE A 127 12.76 -0.51 -9.91
N THR A 128 13.08 -1.56 -9.16
CA THR A 128 14.46 -2.02 -8.93
C THR A 128 14.51 -3.53 -8.72
N THR A 129 15.70 -4.09 -8.54
CA THR A 129 15.92 -5.52 -8.29
C THR A 129 15.67 -5.88 -6.84
N PRO A 130 15.37 -7.14 -6.52
CA PRO A 130 15.23 -7.60 -5.14
C PRO A 130 16.52 -7.39 -4.33
N GLU A 131 17.69 -7.54 -4.95
CA GLU A 131 18.99 -7.33 -4.29
C GLU A 131 19.19 -5.88 -3.83
N GLU A 132 18.88 -4.90 -4.68
CA GLU A 132 18.96 -3.49 -4.30
C GLU A 132 17.86 -3.11 -3.29
N CYS A 133 16.66 -3.69 -3.41
CA CYS A 133 15.61 -3.51 -2.42
C CYS A 133 16.03 -3.99 -1.02
N GLU A 134 16.73 -5.12 -0.92
CA GLU A 134 17.23 -5.66 0.35
C GLU A 134 18.36 -4.83 0.95
N SER A 135 19.15 -4.15 0.12
CA SER A 135 20.22 -3.26 0.59
C SER A 135 19.65 -1.99 1.26
N GLN A 136 18.47 -1.55 0.82
CA GLN A 136 17.74 -0.40 1.36
C GLN A 136 16.97 -0.79 2.65
N LEU A 137 17.70 -1.09 3.71
CA LEU A 137 17.12 -1.45 5.01
C LEU A 137 16.45 -0.24 5.69
N ILE A 138 15.14 -0.32 5.89
CA ILE A 138 14.39 0.63 6.71
C ILE A 138 14.46 0.21 8.18
N THR A 139 14.92 1.11 9.05
CA THR A 139 14.92 0.87 10.50
C THR A 139 13.51 1.06 11.06
N CYS A 140 12.78 -0.03 11.27
CA CYS A 140 11.48 -0.01 11.91
C CYS A 140 11.61 -0.22 13.43
N VAL A 141 10.96 0.62 14.23
CA VAL A 141 10.83 0.40 15.68
C VAL A 141 9.64 -0.51 15.91
N TYR A 142 9.91 -1.76 16.30
CA TYR A 142 8.87 -2.71 16.66
C TYR A 142 8.55 -2.59 18.17
N PRO A 143 7.32 -2.25 18.58
CA PRO A 143 6.95 -2.26 19.98
C PRO A 143 6.90 -3.70 20.51
N ILE A 144 7.89 -4.08 21.31
CA ILE A 144 8.02 -5.44 21.89
C ILE A 144 7.09 -5.63 23.13
N GLY A 145 6.23 -4.66 23.45
CA GLY A 145 5.45 -4.64 24.70
C GLY A 145 4.57 -5.87 24.91
N ASP A 146 4.03 -6.44 23.84
CA ASP A 146 3.12 -7.60 23.89
C ASP A 146 3.86 -8.95 23.87
N ILE A 147 5.02 -9.02 23.20
CA ILE A 147 5.86 -10.24 23.11
C ILE A 147 6.41 -10.64 24.50
N LEU A 148 6.52 -9.68 25.42
CA LEU A 148 7.04 -9.93 26.77
C LEU A 148 6.03 -10.63 27.70
N HIS A 149 4.76 -10.78 27.31
CA HIS A 149 3.74 -11.42 28.16
C HIS A 149 3.84 -12.95 28.19
N GLU A 150 4.51 -13.57 27.22
CA GLU A 150 4.70 -15.03 27.16
C GLU A 150 6.05 -15.49 27.75
N ILE A 151 6.91 -14.55 28.18
CA ILE A 151 8.24 -14.84 28.74
C ILE A 151 8.25 -14.65 30.26
N SER A 152 7.26 -15.20 30.97
CA SER A 152 7.37 -15.44 32.40
C SER A 152 6.70 -16.77 32.71
N GLU A 153 7.46 -17.84 32.93
CA GLU A 153 7.72 -18.21 34.33
C GLU A 153 9.15 -18.64 34.68
N ASN A 154 10.16 -18.58 33.79
CA ASN A 154 11.44 -19.25 34.13
C ASN A 154 12.76 -18.52 33.94
N CYS A 155 12.82 -17.17 33.91
CA CYS A 155 14.14 -16.52 33.97
C CYS A 155 14.12 -15.13 34.62
N ILE A 156 14.11 -15.10 35.95
CA ILE A 156 14.67 -13.98 36.72
C ILE A 156 16.05 -14.42 37.21
N PRO A 157 17.10 -13.65 36.93
CA PRO A 157 17.95 -13.22 38.05
C PRO A 157 18.02 -11.68 38.21
N PRO A 158 18.34 -11.20 39.42
CA PRO A 158 18.04 -9.86 39.88
C PRO A 158 19.21 -8.90 39.64
N LEU A 159 19.35 -8.30 38.46
CA LEU A 159 20.38 -7.28 38.26
C LEU A 159 19.95 -6.17 37.31
N VAL A 160 19.11 -5.26 37.80
CA VAL A 160 19.13 -3.87 37.34
C VAL A 160 18.99 -2.94 38.55
N ARG A 161 20.14 -2.66 39.17
CA ARG A 161 20.30 -1.57 40.14
C ARG A 161 20.54 -0.28 39.34
N LEU A 162 19.48 0.33 38.77
CA LEU A 162 19.61 1.60 38.08
C LEU A 162 19.36 2.79 39.02
N CYS A 163 20.49 3.44 39.34
CA CYS A 163 20.74 4.79 39.81
C CYS A 163 19.60 5.61 40.46
N PRO A 164 19.72 5.99 41.75
CA PRO A 164 18.93 7.08 42.31
C PRO A 164 19.33 8.42 41.66
N LYS A 165 18.32 9.22 41.31
CA LYS A 165 18.45 10.57 40.75
C LYS A 165 19.42 11.44 41.55
N ARG A 166 20.44 12.00 40.89
CA ARG A 166 21.19 13.15 41.42
C ARG A 166 20.25 14.36 41.42
N LYS A 167 19.83 14.81 42.61
CA LYS A 167 19.30 16.16 42.80
C LYS A 167 20.46 17.14 42.66
N THR A 168 20.32 18.10 41.75
CA THR A 168 21.17 19.29 41.69
C THR A 168 20.72 20.26 42.79
N SER A 169 21.66 20.78 43.58
CA SER A 169 21.50 21.98 44.40
C SER A 169 22.79 22.79 44.31
#